data_AF-A0A0G2F4G6-F1
#
_entry.id   AF-A0A0G2F4G6-F1
#
_cell.length_a   1.000
_cell.length_b   1.000
_cell.length_c   1.000
_cell.angle_alpha   90.00
_cell.angle_beta   90.00
_cell.angle_gamma   90.00
#
_symmetry.space_group_name_H-M   'P 1'
#
loop_
_entity.id
_entity.type
_entity.pdbx_description
1 polymer ?
#
loop_
_entity_poly.entity_id
_entity_poly.type
_entity_poly.pdbx_seq_one_letter_code
_entity_poly.pdbx_strand_id
1 'polypeptide(L)'
;MYFRARNGTFKRVPQIANQGFNGVDGGMTIYYVTPDDASVNITAFAPGFRMVVGDPASREQGGFDGVMNSYRCYTGKDFEPNPFGVSDNDTSTFPTRYCAGGVRVAIFFPTCWDGVNLDSANHKSHVTSGYNGCPASHPVRLPQVFFETVWDTGVFPESEWPEDGSQPFVWAQGDATGYGHHADYLFGWEGDSLQRAMDARCDFTGCTELQTQGFAAGNTCTQEPTSTEPLDGWLDTLPGNLTMLGKDLSYI
;
A
#
# COMPACT_ATOMS: atom_id res chain seq x y z
N MET A 1 4.96 7.46 -6.16
CA MET A 1 5.57 8.49 -5.31
C MET A 1 6.58 9.26 -6.14
N TYR A 2 6.75 10.55 -5.88
CA TYR A 2 7.75 11.41 -6.50
C TYR A 2 8.62 12.06 -5.41
N PHE A 3 9.90 12.21 -5.69
CA PHE A 3 10.84 13.04 -4.94
C PHE A 3 10.85 14.44 -5.54
N ARG A 4 10.75 15.48 -4.71
CA ARG A 4 10.95 16.88 -5.10
C ARG A 4 12.34 17.32 -4.68
N ALA A 5 13.21 17.58 -5.66
CA ALA A 5 14.53 18.12 -5.42
C ALA A 5 14.46 19.59 -4.96
N ARG A 6 15.55 20.05 -4.34
CA ARG A 6 15.73 21.45 -3.92
C ARG A 6 15.49 22.48 -5.01
N ASN A 7 15.81 22.15 -6.26
CA ASN A 7 15.58 23.03 -7.41
C ASN A 7 14.10 23.09 -7.85
N GLY A 8 13.20 22.35 -7.19
CA GLY A 8 11.77 22.30 -7.46
C GLY A 8 11.34 21.22 -8.43
N THR A 9 12.27 20.55 -9.13
CA THR A 9 11.94 19.47 -10.08
C THR A 9 11.58 18.16 -9.38
N PHE A 10 10.84 17.30 -10.08
CA PHE A 10 10.33 16.04 -9.57
C PHE A 10 10.99 14.85 -10.25
N LYS A 11 11.19 13.77 -9.51
CA LYS A 11 11.65 12.49 -10.03
C LYS A 11 10.78 11.37 -9.51
N ARG A 12 10.35 10.45 -10.36
CA ARG A 12 9.62 9.25 -9.93
C ARG A 12 10.51 8.43 -9.00
N VAL A 13 10.00 8.10 -7.81
CA VAL A 13 10.71 7.22 -6.88
C VAL A 13 10.56 5.77 -7.38
N PRO A 14 11.65 5.03 -7.61
CA PRO A 14 11.56 3.63 -8.00
C PRO A 14 10.90 2.78 -6.92
N GLN A 15 10.26 1.69 -7.33
CA GLN A 15 9.86 0.62 -6.43
C GLN A 15 10.93 -0.46 -6.43
N ILE A 16 11.19 -1.05 -5.28
CA ILE A 16 12.10 -2.19 -5.13
C ILE A 16 11.33 -3.39 -4.59
N ALA A 17 11.88 -4.58 -4.84
CA ALA A 17 11.34 -5.80 -4.28
C ALA A 17 11.25 -5.71 -2.75
N ASN A 18 10.17 -6.28 -2.21
CA ASN A 18 10.01 -6.36 -0.76
C ASN A 18 10.99 -7.39 -0.16
N GLN A 19 11.26 -7.29 1.14
CA GLN A 19 12.16 -8.22 1.82
C GLN A 19 11.71 -9.67 1.61
N GLY A 20 12.64 -10.54 1.19
CA GLY A 20 12.36 -11.95 0.90
C GLY A 20 11.88 -12.23 -0.52
N PHE A 21 11.60 -11.19 -1.32
CA PHE A 21 11.14 -11.31 -2.72
C PHE A 21 12.24 -10.92 -3.72
N ASN A 22 13.50 -11.25 -3.39
CA ASN A 22 14.66 -10.93 -4.23
C ASN A 22 14.48 -11.47 -5.65
N GLY A 23 14.57 -10.58 -6.65
CA GLY A 23 14.41 -10.91 -8.07
C GLY A 23 13.04 -10.55 -8.65
N VAL A 24 12.11 -10.00 -7.87
CA VAL A 24 10.91 -9.33 -8.40
C VAL A 24 11.30 -7.97 -9.00
N ASP A 25 10.74 -7.64 -10.17
CA ASP A 25 10.95 -6.35 -10.84
C ASP A 25 9.84 -5.34 -10.49
N GLY A 26 10.02 -4.64 -9.37
CA GLY A 26 9.10 -3.60 -8.89
C GLY A 26 7.77 -4.13 -8.35
N GLY A 27 6.73 -3.30 -8.40
CA GLY A 27 5.38 -3.67 -8.01
C GLY A 27 5.10 -3.63 -6.50
N MET A 28 4.14 -4.45 -6.10
CA MET A 28 3.52 -4.45 -4.77
C MET A 28 3.37 -5.88 -4.29
N THR A 29 3.64 -6.12 -3.01
CA THR A 29 3.31 -7.39 -2.36
C THR A 29 1.89 -7.32 -1.81
N ILE A 30 1.05 -8.27 -2.19
CA ILE A 30 -0.34 -8.36 -1.75
C ILE A 30 -0.47 -9.54 -0.79
N TYR A 31 -0.91 -9.25 0.43
CA TYR A 31 -1.05 -10.25 1.47
C TYR A 31 -2.52 -10.62 1.68
N TYR A 32 -2.76 -11.90 1.93
CA TYR A 32 -4.03 -12.44 2.40
C TYR A 32 -3.73 -13.25 3.66
N VAL A 33 -4.00 -12.68 4.83
CA VAL A 33 -3.58 -13.27 6.11
C VAL A 33 -4.78 -13.69 6.95
N THR A 34 -4.70 -14.88 7.53
CA THR A 34 -5.63 -15.37 8.54
C THR A 34 -5.11 -15.05 9.94
N PRO A 35 -5.96 -14.72 10.93
CA PRO A 35 -5.54 -14.59 12.33
C PRO A 35 -4.93 -15.89 12.86
N ASP A 36 -3.97 -15.79 13.78
CA ASP A 36 -3.31 -16.95 14.43
C ASP A 36 -4.30 -17.87 15.16
N ASP A 37 -5.40 -17.31 15.67
CA ASP A 37 -6.48 -18.08 16.26
C ASP A 37 -7.21 -18.93 15.21
N ALA A 38 -6.96 -20.24 15.25
CA ALA A 38 -7.56 -21.23 14.35
C ALA A 38 -9.04 -21.47 14.57
N SER A 39 -9.64 -20.96 15.66
CA SER A 39 -11.08 -21.03 15.86
C SER A 39 -11.85 -19.98 15.04
N VAL A 40 -11.16 -18.96 14.53
CA VAL A 40 -11.77 -17.91 13.71
C VAL A 40 -12.02 -18.44 12.30
N ASN A 41 -13.31 -18.61 11.97
CA ASN A 41 -13.70 -18.96 10.61
C ASN A 41 -13.52 -17.76 9.67
N ILE A 42 -12.84 -17.95 8.55
CA ILE A 42 -12.57 -16.92 7.54
C ILE A 42 -13.39 -17.20 6.29
N THR A 43 -14.14 -16.20 5.83
CA THR A 43 -14.86 -16.26 4.55
C THR A 43 -14.06 -15.46 3.52
N ALA A 44 -13.57 -16.15 2.49
CA ALA A 44 -12.91 -15.52 1.37
C ALA A 44 -13.87 -14.62 0.57
N PHE A 45 -13.30 -13.65 -0.14
CA PHE A 45 -14.07 -12.76 -1.02
C PHE A 45 -14.76 -13.57 -2.13
N ALA A 46 -15.98 -13.20 -2.47
CA ALA A 46 -16.75 -13.84 -3.54
C ALA A 46 -16.55 -13.13 -4.91
N PRO A 47 -16.84 -13.80 -6.04
CA PRO A 47 -16.78 -13.17 -7.35
C PRO A 47 -17.59 -11.88 -7.44
N GLY A 48 -16.94 -10.80 -7.88
CA GLY A 48 -17.53 -9.47 -7.97
C GLY A 48 -17.35 -8.61 -6.71
N PHE A 49 -16.70 -9.12 -5.66
CA PHE A 49 -16.39 -8.34 -4.47
C PHE A 49 -15.45 -7.17 -4.79
N ARG A 50 -15.76 -5.98 -4.28
CA ARG A 50 -14.96 -4.76 -4.48
C ARG A 50 -14.94 -3.93 -3.22
N MET A 51 -13.78 -3.37 -2.88
CA MET A 51 -13.68 -2.41 -1.77
C MET A 51 -12.57 -1.40 -2.04
N VAL A 52 -12.74 -0.18 -1.52
CA VAL A 52 -11.74 0.89 -1.59
C VAL A 52 -11.36 1.30 -0.17
N VAL A 53 -10.09 1.55 0.06
CA VAL A 53 -9.55 2.10 1.31
C VAL A 53 -8.74 3.35 1.06
N GLY A 54 -8.72 4.23 2.05
CA GLY A 54 -8.10 5.55 1.94
C GLY A 54 -8.95 6.52 1.13
N ASP A 55 -8.44 7.73 0.97
CA ASP A 55 -9.07 8.78 0.19
C ASP A 55 -7.96 9.62 -0.47
N PRO A 56 -7.87 9.65 -1.82
CA PRO A 56 -6.87 10.46 -2.50
C PRO A 56 -7.00 11.95 -2.21
N ALA A 57 -8.16 12.47 -1.78
CA ALA A 57 -8.31 13.88 -1.44
C ALA A 57 -7.78 14.25 -0.04
N SER A 58 -7.49 13.28 0.84
CA SER A 58 -7.04 13.56 2.21
C SER A 58 -5.66 14.22 2.26
N ARG A 59 -5.51 15.23 3.13
CA ARG A 59 -4.26 15.97 3.41
C ARG A 59 -3.98 16.14 4.90
N GLU A 60 -4.83 15.54 5.72
CA GLU A 60 -4.73 15.58 7.16
C GLU A 60 -5.16 14.24 7.73
N GLN A 61 -4.87 14.04 9.01
CA GLN A 61 -5.30 12.85 9.70
C GLN A 61 -6.83 12.79 9.73
N GLY A 62 -7.40 11.86 8.98
CA GLY A 62 -8.82 11.54 9.06
C GLY A 62 -9.15 10.74 10.33
N GLY A 63 -10.44 10.48 10.52
CA GLY A 63 -10.88 9.46 11.47
C GLY A 63 -10.29 8.09 11.11
N PHE A 64 -10.05 7.25 12.11
CA PHE A 64 -9.71 5.84 11.89
C PHE A 64 -10.95 5.08 11.38
N ASP A 65 -11.34 5.32 10.12
CA ASP A 65 -12.42 4.58 9.43
C ASP A 65 -11.96 3.19 8.99
N GLY A 66 -11.09 2.56 9.79
CA GLY A 66 -10.53 1.26 9.51
C GLY A 66 -9.37 1.23 8.51
N VAL A 67 -9.02 2.37 7.91
CA VAL A 67 -7.86 2.51 7.03
C VAL A 67 -6.62 2.81 7.86
N MET A 68 -5.64 1.92 7.83
CA MET A 68 -4.30 2.19 8.35
C MET A 68 -3.36 2.40 7.17
N ASN A 69 -2.85 3.61 7.01
CA ASN A 69 -1.62 3.84 6.25
C ASN A 69 -0.45 3.67 7.21
N SER A 70 0.49 2.79 6.88
CA SER A 70 1.70 2.56 7.66
C SER A 70 2.91 2.82 6.79
N TYR A 71 3.67 3.84 7.17
CA TYR A 71 4.93 4.21 6.56
C TYR A 71 6.06 3.77 7.48
N ARG A 72 6.94 2.92 6.97
CA ARG A 72 8.15 2.52 7.67
C ARG A 72 9.37 3.07 6.96
N CYS A 73 10.19 3.79 7.72
CA CYS A 73 11.48 4.28 7.28
C CYS A 73 12.58 3.28 7.62
N TYR A 74 13.18 2.67 6.61
CA TYR A 74 14.38 1.85 6.77
C TYR A 74 15.60 2.77 6.84
N THR A 75 16.07 3.10 8.05
CA THR A 75 17.25 3.96 8.23
C THR A 75 18.57 3.31 7.87
N GLY A 76 18.65 1.99 7.98
CA GLY A 76 19.75 1.19 7.49
C GLY A 76 19.52 0.74 6.05
N LYS A 77 20.52 0.08 5.49
CA LYS A 77 20.38 -0.63 4.22
C LYS A 77 19.68 -1.97 4.43
N ASP A 78 19.33 -2.63 3.34
CA ASP A 78 18.79 -4.00 3.35
C ASP A 78 17.56 -4.15 4.27
N PHE A 79 16.67 -3.15 4.23
CA PHE A 79 15.42 -3.06 4.99
C PHE A 79 15.58 -2.90 6.52
N GLU A 80 16.75 -2.53 7.04
CA GLU A 80 16.92 -2.37 8.50
C GLU A 80 16.48 -0.99 9.04
N PRO A 81 15.88 -0.89 10.24
CA PRO A 81 15.33 -1.99 11.04
C PRO A 81 14.01 -2.52 10.47
N ASN A 82 13.80 -3.85 10.50
CA ASN A 82 12.54 -4.46 10.05
C ASN A 82 11.82 -5.29 11.13
N PRO A 83 11.16 -4.67 12.11
CA PRO A 83 10.28 -5.40 13.01
C PRO A 83 9.10 -6.04 12.26
N PHE A 84 8.66 -7.22 12.66
CA PHE A 84 7.47 -7.85 12.06
C PHE A 84 6.21 -7.02 12.30
N GLY A 85 5.31 -6.98 11.31
CA GLY A 85 4.01 -6.31 11.42
C GLY A 85 4.10 -4.79 11.39
N VAL A 86 3.23 -4.11 12.15
CA VAL A 86 3.27 -2.65 12.38
C VAL A 86 4.06 -2.39 13.66
N SER A 87 4.94 -1.39 13.64
CA SER A 87 5.79 -1.03 14.77
C SER A 87 5.47 0.36 15.31
N ASP A 88 5.86 0.65 16.56
CA ASP A 88 5.70 1.97 17.18
C ASP A 88 6.48 3.08 16.45
N ASN A 89 7.45 2.70 15.61
CA ASN A 89 8.24 3.62 14.80
C ASN A 89 7.64 3.86 13.40
N ASP A 90 6.55 3.17 13.05
CA ASP A 90 5.83 3.39 11.80
C ASP A 90 4.95 4.64 11.93
N THR A 91 4.86 5.43 10.87
CA THR A 91 4.07 6.67 10.83
C THR A 91 2.84 6.50 9.94
N SER A 92 1.85 7.38 10.11
CA SER A 92 0.68 7.45 9.20
C SER A 92 0.88 8.41 8.01
N THR A 93 2.05 9.04 7.97
CA THR A 93 2.48 10.06 6.99
C THR A 93 3.86 9.75 6.46
N PHE A 94 4.30 10.52 5.46
CA PHE A 94 5.69 10.43 4.98
C PHE A 94 6.68 10.60 6.13
N PRO A 95 7.72 9.73 6.22
CA PRO A 95 8.78 9.91 7.19
C PRO A 95 9.52 11.23 6.98
N THR A 96 9.84 11.92 8.08
CA THR A 96 10.55 13.20 8.07
C THR A 96 12.07 13.08 8.11
N ARG A 97 12.58 11.84 8.17
CA ARG A 97 14.00 11.53 8.26
C ARG A 97 14.45 10.76 7.03
N TYR A 98 15.75 10.78 6.76
CA TYR A 98 16.33 10.00 5.68
C TYR A 98 16.19 8.49 5.89
N CYS A 99 15.73 7.80 4.85
CA CYS A 99 15.50 6.35 4.85
C CYS A 99 16.41 5.70 3.81
N ALA A 100 17.62 5.32 4.24
CA ALA A 100 18.66 4.79 3.38
C ALA A 100 18.28 3.48 2.67
N GLY A 101 17.43 2.66 3.29
CA GLY A 101 16.91 1.40 2.75
C GLY A 101 15.53 1.55 2.09
N GLY A 102 15.05 2.78 1.91
CA GLY A 102 13.74 3.05 1.34
C GLY A 102 12.64 3.28 2.37
N VAL A 103 11.45 3.55 1.85
CA VAL A 103 10.20 3.67 2.62
C VAL A 103 9.24 2.57 2.21
N ARG A 104 8.84 1.73 3.16
CA ARG A 104 7.73 0.80 2.98
C ARG A 104 6.42 1.52 3.27
N VAL A 105 5.48 1.43 2.35
CA VAL A 105 4.11 1.91 2.52
C VAL A 105 3.19 0.71 2.52
N ALA A 106 2.45 0.52 3.60
CA ALA A 106 1.44 -0.52 3.73
C ALA A 106 0.05 0.12 3.94
N ILE A 107 -0.96 -0.42 3.25
CA ILE A 107 -2.36 -0.03 3.41
C ILE A 107 -3.23 -1.25 3.68
N PHE A 108 -3.99 -1.18 4.76
CA PHE A 108 -4.77 -2.29 5.29
C PHE A 108 -6.25 -2.15 4.94
N PHE A 109 -6.83 -3.25 4.49
CA PHE A 109 -8.26 -3.33 4.20
C PHE A 109 -9.07 -3.77 5.44
N PRO A 110 -10.34 -3.35 5.52
CA PRO A 110 -11.32 -3.87 6.49
C PRO A 110 -11.37 -5.40 6.53
N THR A 111 -11.64 -5.94 7.73
CA THR A 111 -11.64 -7.39 8.01
C THR A 111 -13.02 -7.95 8.32
N CYS A 112 -14.07 -7.14 8.22
CA CYS A 112 -15.43 -7.56 8.49
C CYS A 112 -16.37 -7.09 7.37
N TRP A 113 -17.29 -7.97 6.99
CA TRP A 113 -18.24 -7.81 5.90
C TRP A 113 -19.68 -7.96 6.39
N ASP A 114 -20.60 -7.20 5.81
CA ASP A 114 -22.05 -7.27 6.11
C ASP A 114 -22.70 -8.62 5.77
N GLY A 115 -22.02 -9.47 5.00
CA GLY A 115 -22.50 -10.80 4.62
C GLY A 115 -23.52 -10.80 3.49
N VAL A 116 -23.80 -9.63 2.89
CA VAL A 116 -24.86 -9.44 1.91
C VAL A 116 -24.32 -8.76 0.64
N ASN A 117 -23.64 -7.63 0.77
CA ASN A 117 -23.29 -6.77 -0.35
C ASN A 117 -21.85 -7.02 -0.81
N LEU A 118 -21.68 -7.49 -2.04
CA LEU A 118 -20.34 -7.64 -2.65
C LEU A 118 -19.67 -6.30 -2.96
N ASP A 119 -20.47 -5.24 -3.05
CA ASP A 119 -20.02 -3.89 -3.28
C ASP A 119 -21.08 -2.92 -2.71
N SER A 120 -20.69 -1.69 -2.43
CA SER A 120 -21.60 -0.60 -2.08
C SER A 120 -21.36 0.59 -3.01
N ALA A 121 -22.32 1.53 -3.09
CA ALA A 121 -22.21 2.68 -4.00
C ALA A 121 -20.94 3.55 -3.76
N ASN A 122 -20.40 3.50 -2.54
CA ASN A 122 -19.16 4.17 -2.15
C ASN A 122 -17.97 3.21 -1.99
N HIS A 123 -18.13 1.93 -2.35
CA HIS A 123 -17.14 0.85 -2.23
C HIS A 123 -16.58 0.63 -0.81
N LYS A 124 -17.26 1.14 0.22
CA LYS A 124 -16.75 1.20 1.61
C LYS A 124 -17.75 0.71 2.65
N SER A 125 -19.01 1.09 2.56
CA SER A 125 -19.99 0.91 3.65
C SER A 125 -20.43 -0.53 3.91
N HIS A 126 -20.11 -1.47 3.02
CA HIS A 126 -20.41 -2.89 3.19
C HIS A 126 -19.32 -3.64 3.97
N VAL A 127 -18.21 -2.97 4.29
CA VAL A 127 -17.11 -3.49 5.09
C VAL A 127 -16.74 -2.56 6.24
N THR A 128 -16.15 -3.12 7.29
CA THR A 128 -15.64 -2.35 8.44
C THR A 128 -14.48 -3.07 9.11
N SER A 129 -13.68 -2.36 9.90
CA SER A 129 -12.54 -2.96 10.59
C SER A 129 -12.99 -3.68 11.86
N GLY A 130 -12.51 -4.92 12.05
CA GLY A 130 -12.83 -5.73 13.22
C GLY A 130 -11.63 -5.93 14.13
N TYR A 131 -11.20 -4.89 14.85
CA TYR A 131 -10.08 -4.97 15.80
C TYR A 131 -10.35 -5.95 16.95
N ASN A 132 -11.57 -5.95 17.49
CA ASN A 132 -12.01 -6.82 18.60
C ASN A 132 -13.02 -7.89 18.11
N GLY A 133 -12.89 -8.31 16.86
CA GLY A 133 -13.89 -9.11 16.17
C GLY A 133 -14.89 -8.27 15.40
N CYS A 134 -15.81 -8.96 14.73
CA CYS A 134 -16.73 -8.35 13.79
C CYS A 134 -18.01 -7.86 14.47
N PRO A 135 -18.46 -6.61 14.20
CA PRO A 135 -19.68 -6.09 14.78
C PRO A 135 -20.91 -6.79 14.19
N ALA A 136 -22.05 -6.72 14.88
CA ALA A 136 -23.28 -7.34 14.40
C ALA A 136 -23.76 -6.81 13.04
N SER A 137 -23.40 -5.58 12.67
CA SER A 137 -23.68 -5.02 11.34
C SER A 137 -22.80 -5.61 10.23
N HIS A 138 -21.65 -6.17 10.58
CA HIS A 138 -20.68 -6.76 9.66
C HIS A 138 -20.16 -8.09 10.18
N PRO A 139 -21.00 -9.11 10.35
CA PRO A 139 -20.68 -10.28 11.17
C PRO A 139 -19.70 -11.25 10.50
N VAL A 140 -19.45 -11.12 9.19
CA VAL A 140 -18.63 -12.08 8.45
C VAL A 140 -17.16 -11.65 8.49
N ARG A 141 -16.29 -12.54 8.99
CA ARG A 141 -14.85 -12.31 9.05
C ARG A 141 -14.21 -12.56 7.69
N LEU A 142 -13.48 -11.57 7.19
CA LEU A 142 -12.69 -11.62 5.96
C LEU A 142 -11.20 -11.89 6.27
N PRO A 143 -10.42 -12.37 5.30
CA PRO A 143 -8.96 -12.32 5.38
C PRO A 143 -8.47 -10.89 5.59
N GLN A 144 -7.39 -10.71 6.35
CA GLN A 144 -6.68 -9.43 6.36
C GLN A 144 -5.96 -9.27 5.04
N VAL A 145 -6.53 -8.45 4.15
CA VAL A 145 -5.84 -7.98 2.96
C VAL A 145 -5.05 -6.74 3.31
N PHE A 146 -3.80 -6.69 2.90
CA PHE A 146 -3.04 -5.45 2.88
C PHE A 146 -2.04 -5.47 1.74
N PHE A 147 -1.78 -4.28 1.24
CA PHE A 147 -0.88 -4.03 0.13
C PHE A 147 0.36 -3.38 0.68
N GLU A 148 1.53 -3.85 0.26
CA GLU A 148 2.81 -3.35 0.70
C GLU A 148 3.69 -3.01 -0.49
N THR A 149 4.21 -1.80 -0.53
CA THR A 149 5.13 -1.34 -1.57
C THR A 149 6.36 -0.74 -0.91
N VAL A 150 7.55 -1.14 -1.36
CA VAL A 150 8.80 -0.51 -0.93
C VAL A 150 9.28 0.46 -2.00
N TRP A 151 9.42 1.72 -1.61
CA TRP A 151 9.91 2.80 -2.45
C TRP A 151 11.36 3.06 -2.14
N ASP A 152 12.21 3.04 -3.16
CA ASP A 152 13.66 3.27 -3.02
C ASP A 152 13.95 4.75 -2.87
N THR A 153 13.63 5.30 -1.71
CA THR A 153 13.86 6.70 -1.36
C THR A 153 15.34 6.99 -1.09
N GLY A 154 16.14 5.96 -0.80
CA GLY A 154 17.55 6.09 -0.44
C GLY A 154 18.46 6.48 -1.59
N VAL A 155 17.98 6.46 -2.84
CA VAL A 155 18.75 6.97 -4.00
C VAL A 155 18.80 8.50 -4.07
N PHE A 156 17.98 9.20 -3.29
CA PHE A 156 17.89 10.66 -3.26
C PHE A 156 18.65 11.23 -2.05
N PRO A 157 19.89 11.72 -2.22
CA PRO A 157 20.72 12.11 -1.09
C PRO A 157 20.14 13.29 -0.34
N GLU A 158 20.35 13.36 0.98
CA GLU A 158 19.88 14.46 1.84
C GLU A 158 20.34 15.85 1.36
N SER A 159 21.46 15.92 0.64
CA SER A 159 21.94 17.16 0.02
C SER A 159 21.00 17.75 -1.04
N GLU A 160 20.10 16.94 -1.60
CA GLU A 160 19.08 17.37 -2.57
C GLU A 160 17.73 17.67 -1.92
N TRP A 161 17.57 17.41 -0.61
CA TRP A 161 16.34 17.70 0.11
C TRP A 161 16.13 19.23 0.28
N PRO A 162 14.88 19.66 0.53
CA PRO A 162 14.55 21.04 0.86
C PRO A 162 15.41 21.62 1.98
N GLU A 163 15.80 22.89 1.85
CA GLU A 163 16.67 23.58 2.83
C GLU A 163 15.97 23.86 4.16
N ASP A 164 14.64 23.88 4.17
CA ASP A 164 13.83 24.05 5.38
C ASP A 164 13.74 22.77 6.24
N GLY A 165 14.33 21.66 5.78
CA GLY A 165 14.32 20.37 6.46
C GLY A 165 13.01 19.60 6.32
N SER A 166 12.10 20.04 5.45
CA SER A 166 10.88 19.30 5.13
C SER A 166 11.19 18.01 4.35
N GLN A 167 10.32 17.01 4.50
CA GLN A 167 10.41 15.76 3.76
C GLN A 167 10.10 15.99 2.26
N PRO A 168 10.83 15.38 1.31
CA PRO A 168 10.76 15.75 -0.10
C PRO A 168 9.75 14.94 -0.93
N PHE A 169 9.01 14.01 -0.33
CA PHE A 169 8.17 13.07 -1.06
C PHE A 169 6.73 13.54 -1.23
N VAL A 170 6.15 13.20 -2.37
CA VAL A 170 4.78 13.57 -2.74
C VAL A 170 4.12 12.43 -3.50
N TRP A 171 2.84 12.18 -3.23
CA TRP A 171 2.04 11.26 -4.04
C TRP A 171 1.70 11.88 -5.39
N ALA A 172 1.50 11.06 -6.41
CA ALA A 172 1.25 11.53 -7.78
C ALA A 172 0.06 12.50 -7.89
N GLN A 173 -0.94 12.33 -7.01
CA GLN A 173 -2.11 13.19 -6.92
C GLN A 173 -1.87 14.54 -6.19
N GLY A 174 -0.62 14.83 -5.81
CA GLY A 174 -0.20 16.11 -5.23
C GLY A 174 -0.10 16.13 -3.70
N ASP A 175 -0.44 15.04 -3.01
CA ASP A 175 -0.34 15.00 -1.55
C ASP A 175 1.09 14.93 -1.04
N ALA A 176 1.53 16.01 -0.38
CA ALA A 176 2.83 16.14 0.25
C ALA A 176 2.85 15.68 1.73
N THR A 177 1.72 15.20 2.25
CA THR A 177 1.56 14.82 3.66
C THR A 177 1.62 13.30 3.87
N GLY A 178 1.15 12.52 2.89
CA GLY A 178 1.06 11.07 2.94
C GLY A 178 -0.33 10.55 3.31
N TYR A 179 -1.28 11.41 3.68
CA TYR A 179 -2.64 10.98 4.04
C TYR A 179 -3.49 10.55 2.84
N GLY A 180 -3.18 11.01 1.64
CA GLY A 180 -3.92 10.74 0.41
C GLY A 180 -3.60 9.40 -0.25
N HIS A 181 -2.98 8.47 0.48
CA HIS A 181 -2.75 7.10 0.00
C HIS A 181 -4.07 6.32 0.05
N HIS A 182 -4.36 5.59 -1.02
CA HIS A 182 -5.56 4.77 -1.16
C HIS A 182 -5.22 3.49 -1.94
N ALA A 183 -6.10 2.50 -1.85
CA ALA A 183 -6.00 1.27 -2.61
C ALA A 183 -7.37 0.69 -2.88
N ASP A 184 -7.45 -0.01 -4.02
CA ASP A 184 -8.67 -0.61 -4.53
C ASP A 184 -8.47 -2.12 -4.59
N TYR A 185 -9.38 -2.86 -3.97
CA TYR A 185 -9.46 -4.30 -4.10
C TYR A 185 -10.55 -4.66 -5.10
N LEU A 186 -10.18 -5.49 -6.07
CA LEU A 186 -11.11 -6.16 -6.95
C LEU A 186 -10.87 -7.67 -6.86
N PHE A 187 -11.95 -8.44 -6.76
CA PHE A 187 -11.85 -9.89 -6.78
C PHE A 187 -11.17 -10.39 -8.07
N GLY A 188 -10.15 -11.23 -7.92
CA GLY A 188 -9.39 -11.81 -9.03
C GLY A 188 -8.98 -13.27 -8.83
N TRP A 189 -9.56 -13.98 -7.85
CA TRP A 189 -9.23 -15.37 -7.57
C TRP A 189 -10.00 -16.35 -8.45
N GLU A 190 -9.37 -17.43 -8.89
CA GLU A 190 -10.02 -18.46 -9.69
C GLU A 190 -10.79 -19.44 -8.81
N GLY A 191 -12.09 -19.61 -9.09
CA GLY A 191 -12.95 -20.57 -8.39
C GLY A 191 -12.97 -20.34 -6.88
N ASP A 192 -12.71 -21.41 -6.11
CA ASP A 192 -12.66 -21.40 -4.65
C ASP A 192 -11.22 -21.31 -4.09
N SER A 193 -10.23 -21.00 -4.94
CA SER A 193 -8.81 -21.14 -4.59
C SER A 193 -8.40 -20.33 -3.36
N LEU A 194 -8.94 -19.11 -3.21
CA LEU A 194 -8.68 -18.32 -2.01
C LEU A 194 -9.28 -18.97 -0.75
N GLN A 195 -10.51 -19.46 -0.83
CA GLN A 195 -11.16 -20.12 0.32
C GLN A 195 -10.36 -21.35 0.75
N ARG A 196 -9.96 -22.21 -0.19
CA ARG A 196 -9.11 -23.38 0.11
C ARG A 196 -7.80 -22.97 0.79
N ALA A 197 -7.15 -21.90 0.31
CA ALA A 197 -5.93 -21.39 0.91
C ALA A 197 -6.14 -20.84 2.33
N MET A 198 -7.25 -20.15 2.59
CA MET A 198 -7.60 -19.66 3.93
C MET A 198 -7.92 -20.80 4.89
N ASP A 199 -8.68 -21.81 4.43
CA ASP A 199 -9.04 -22.99 5.22
C ASP A 199 -7.81 -23.85 5.57
N ALA A 200 -6.90 -24.01 4.61
CA ALA A 200 -5.62 -24.69 4.80
C ALA A 200 -4.59 -23.84 5.57
N ARG A 201 -4.93 -22.58 5.91
CA ARG A 201 -4.06 -21.62 6.60
C ARG A 201 -2.69 -21.49 5.94
N CYS A 202 -2.70 -21.38 4.62
CA CYS A 202 -1.49 -21.19 3.84
C CYS A 202 -0.72 -19.94 4.28
N ASP A 203 0.60 -20.05 4.31
CA ASP A 203 1.49 -18.94 4.67
C ASP A 203 2.72 -18.88 3.76
N PHE A 204 3.67 -18.01 4.09
CA PHE A 204 4.90 -17.82 3.32
C PHE A 204 5.83 -19.04 3.33
N THR A 205 5.64 -19.99 4.26
CA THR A 205 6.46 -21.21 4.37
C THR A 205 5.94 -22.34 3.46
N GLY A 206 4.68 -22.27 3.04
CA GLY A 206 4.14 -23.19 2.03
C GLY A 206 2.61 -23.21 1.95
N CYS A 207 2.12 -23.65 0.79
CA CYS A 207 0.70 -23.87 0.53
C CYS A 207 0.55 -25.04 -0.45
N THR A 208 -0.13 -26.11 -0.04
CA THR A 208 -0.42 -27.24 -0.94
C THR A 208 -1.66 -27.01 -1.80
N GLU A 209 -2.52 -26.06 -1.41
CA GLU A 209 -3.77 -25.74 -2.10
C GLU A 209 -3.58 -24.83 -3.33
N LEU A 210 -2.43 -24.16 -3.44
CA LEU A 210 -2.13 -23.19 -4.48
C LEU A 210 -0.89 -23.60 -5.28
N GLN A 211 -0.92 -23.29 -6.57
CA GLN A 211 0.28 -23.34 -7.40
C GLN A 211 1.13 -22.09 -7.17
N THR A 212 2.44 -22.28 -7.04
CA THR A 212 3.39 -21.17 -6.94
C THR A 212 4.11 -20.95 -8.26
N GLN A 213 4.43 -19.70 -8.54
CA GLN A 213 5.21 -19.29 -9.71
C GLN A 213 6.51 -18.64 -9.24
N GLY A 214 7.62 -18.93 -9.92
CA GLY A 214 8.90 -18.26 -9.67
C GLY A 214 8.92 -16.82 -10.21
N PHE A 215 9.65 -15.93 -9.53
CA PHE A 215 9.68 -14.50 -9.87
C PHE A 215 10.09 -14.21 -11.31
N ALA A 216 11.08 -14.94 -11.85
CA ALA A 216 11.52 -14.74 -13.23
C ALA A 216 10.40 -14.95 -14.26
N ALA A 217 9.51 -15.94 -14.04
CA ALA A 217 8.36 -16.16 -14.89
C ALA A 217 7.29 -15.08 -14.67
N GLY A 218 7.02 -14.71 -13.41
CA GLY A 218 6.09 -13.64 -13.06
C GLY A 218 6.46 -12.29 -13.68
N ASN A 219 7.75 -11.93 -13.66
CA ASN A 219 8.27 -10.69 -14.25
C ASN A 219 8.09 -10.60 -15.77
N THR A 220 7.74 -11.69 -16.45
CA THR A 220 7.41 -11.64 -17.89
C THR A 220 5.97 -11.18 -18.16
N CYS A 221 5.12 -11.14 -17.12
CA CYS A 221 3.76 -10.65 -17.19
C CYS A 221 3.72 -9.12 -17.06
N THR A 222 4.24 -8.43 -18.07
CA THR A 222 4.33 -6.96 -18.11
C THR A 222 3.37 -6.40 -19.16
N GLN A 223 2.76 -5.26 -18.85
CA GLN A 223 1.99 -4.48 -19.80
C GLN A 223 2.77 -3.23 -20.20
N GLU A 224 2.80 -2.94 -21.49
CA GLU A 224 3.42 -1.73 -21.99
C GLU A 224 2.67 -0.48 -21.51
N PRO A 225 3.37 0.63 -21.22
CA PRO A 225 2.73 1.89 -20.88
C PRO A 225 1.72 2.30 -21.94
N THR A 226 0.48 2.57 -21.51
CA THR A 226 -0.58 3.06 -22.41
C THR A 226 -0.60 4.59 -22.53
N SER A 227 0.22 5.29 -21.73
CA SER A 227 0.36 6.75 -21.73
C SER A 227 1.73 7.15 -22.28
N THR A 228 1.77 8.19 -23.12
CA THR A 228 2.99 8.74 -23.74
C THR A 228 3.58 9.93 -22.97
N GLU A 229 3.49 9.92 -21.64
CA GLU A 229 4.07 10.94 -20.77
C GLU A 229 5.50 10.54 -20.34
N PRO A 230 6.50 11.45 -20.36
CA PRO A 230 7.83 11.13 -19.88
C PRO A 230 7.80 11.03 -18.35
N LEU A 231 7.76 9.81 -17.79
CA LEU A 231 7.70 9.60 -16.34
C LEU A 231 9.06 9.30 -15.70
N ASP A 232 10.04 8.90 -16.50
CA ASP A 232 11.36 8.47 -16.03
C ASP A 232 12.41 9.58 -16.00
N GLY A 233 12.08 10.77 -16.54
CA GLY A 233 12.94 11.95 -16.50
C GLY A 233 12.84 12.72 -15.19
N TRP A 234 13.60 13.81 -15.10
CA TRP A 234 13.25 14.90 -14.17
C TRP A 234 12.11 15.71 -14.79
N LEU A 235 11.12 16.07 -13.98
CA LEU A 235 9.91 16.75 -14.39
C LEU A 235 9.82 18.13 -13.74
N ASP A 236 9.38 19.13 -14.50
CA ASP A 236 9.16 20.47 -13.94
C ASP A 236 7.88 20.54 -13.08
N THR A 237 6.91 19.67 -13.38
CA THR A 237 5.63 19.55 -12.67
C THR A 237 5.31 18.07 -12.41
N LEU A 238 4.42 17.80 -11.46
CA LEU A 238 3.87 16.44 -11.32
C LEU A 238 3.09 16.05 -12.59
N PRO A 239 2.97 14.73 -12.88
CA PRO A 239 2.17 14.26 -13.99
C PRO A 239 0.76 14.83 -14.00
N GLY A 240 0.24 15.14 -15.18
CA GLY A 240 -1.06 15.81 -15.32
C GLY A 240 -1.07 17.26 -14.85
N ASN A 241 0.09 17.90 -14.69
CA ASN A 241 0.26 19.29 -14.25
C ASN A 241 -0.36 19.58 -12.87
N LEU A 242 -0.28 18.60 -11.97
CA LEU A 242 -0.79 18.71 -10.61
C LEU A 242 0.12 19.57 -9.75
N THR A 243 -0.48 20.40 -8.91
CA THR A 243 0.24 21.17 -7.88
C THR A 243 0.38 20.36 -6.60
N MET A 244 1.42 20.65 -5.84
CA MET A 244 1.54 20.11 -4.49
C MET A 244 0.48 20.73 -3.59
N LEU A 245 -0.20 19.87 -2.83
CA LEU A 245 -1.24 20.22 -1.89
C LEU A 245 -0.81 19.72 -0.51
N GLY A 246 -0.85 20.60 0.49
CA GLY A 246 -0.51 20.31 1.89
C GLY A 246 -1.12 21.34 2.83
N LYS A 247 -1.05 21.09 4.14
CA LYS A 247 -1.71 21.92 5.17
C LYS A 247 -1.27 23.40 5.14
N ASP A 248 -0.03 23.66 4.72
CA ASP A 248 0.56 25.01 4.64
C ASP A 248 0.95 25.44 3.20
N LEU A 249 0.60 24.62 2.19
CA LEU A 249 0.82 24.94 0.77
C LEU A 249 -0.52 25.33 0.16
N SER A 250 -1.06 26.48 0.58
CA SER A 250 -2.21 27.10 -0.05
C SER A 250 -1.80 27.68 -1.40
N TYR A 251 -2.45 27.20 -2.46
CA TYR A 251 -2.50 27.71 -3.83
C TYR A 251 -1.58 28.93 -4.11
N ILE A 252 -0.39 28.65 -4.65
CA ILE A 252 0.35 29.61 -5.46
C ILE A 252 0.28 29.12 -6.89
#